data_AF-A0AA36J2W0-F1
#
_entry.id   AF-A0AA36J2W0-F1
#
_cell.length_a   1.000
_cell.length_b   1.000
_cell.length_c   1.000
_cell.angle_alpha   90.00
_cell.angle_beta   90.00
_cell.angle_gamma   90.00
#
_symmetry.space_group_name_H-M   'P 1'
#
loop_
_entity.id
_entity.type
_entity.pdbx_description
1 polymer ?
#
loop_
_entity_poly.entity_id
_entity_poly.type
_entity_poly.pdbx_seq_one_letter_code
_entity_poly.pdbx_strand_id
1 'polypeptide(L)'
;MVGLDDRRSEGSDSGSDASDTSQDELITVPGFEGTGMDGAAGQSAMSIPSASTNFDVSGAGVKPAVPLTYKDIRRFLLPGDIANILGGNVWGHCGLIIKADEVYRFPVLYGRVPIPPNQKDRKEEPPNQIREIDYNVDVFILEILQSASNMPAIILSQIGVIVHPDNNDICMVKRIRGGVLLRESHDGRPLICQLLLSPFNSETLDRSLLNAAVSEVMTAPETRWSKSTAVRAFFRRASLKASRYYSRARRRKLADHLEQTWLQRPVCSTVPPRVWQKYLQKRSLRPRLQLPAKNEDGSKVARGEGAGHHLLYCGRSGTVEQEAEDSGAPACVWCCGASGARGACGPLEGRQCQACLRGQWVFASDDPEPPVAFAEDVLRIVPVKDDRVLPEELVTSLLDTGLWVQLDIKAGIPHHRREVLRPARRGERVHATI
;
A
#
# COMPACT_ATOMS: atom_id res chain seq x y z
N MET A 1 50.36 53.82 -46.14
CA MET A 1 49.73 54.45 -44.96
C MET A 1 49.86 53.43 -43.85
N VAL A 2 50.91 53.42 -43.02
CA VAL A 2 51.25 54.39 -41.94
C VAL A 2 50.02 54.61 -41.03
N GLY A 3 50.00 54.27 -39.74
CA GLY A 3 51.10 54.01 -38.82
C GLY A 3 50.73 53.24 -37.54
N LEU A 4 51.79 53.01 -36.77
CA LEU A 4 51.88 52.48 -35.41
C LEU A 4 51.55 53.56 -34.37
N ASP A 5 51.08 53.13 -33.19
CA ASP A 5 51.46 53.55 -31.82
C ASP A 5 50.41 52.95 -30.85
N ASP A 6 50.66 52.10 -29.85
CA ASP A 6 51.62 52.00 -28.73
C ASP A 6 51.08 52.59 -27.40
N ARG A 7 51.19 51.75 -26.34
CA ARG A 7 51.20 52.02 -24.87
C ARG A 7 49.93 52.02 -23.99
N ARG A 8 49.90 50.97 -23.16
CA ARG A 8 49.93 50.89 -21.67
C ARG A 8 49.04 51.82 -20.82
N SER A 9 48.31 51.19 -19.89
CA SER A 9 48.29 51.62 -18.48
C SER A 9 48.11 50.42 -17.55
N GLU A 10 49.01 50.33 -16.58
CA GLU A 10 48.95 49.44 -15.41
C GLU A 10 48.01 50.06 -14.37
N GLY A 11 47.29 49.20 -13.64
CA GLY A 11 46.46 49.59 -12.50
C GLY A 11 46.37 48.43 -11.53
N SER A 12 47.30 48.41 -10.57
CA SER A 12 47.26 47.60 -9.37
C SER A 12 46.15 48.11 -8.44
N ASP A 13 45.31 47.22 -7.91
CA ASP A 13 44.76 47.45 -6.58
C ASP A 13 44.50 46.13 -5.84
N SER A 14 45.12 46.08 -4.67
CA SER A 14 45.04 45.08 -3.63
C SER A 14 43.75 45.21 -2.84
N GLY A 15 43.03 44.11 -2.65
CA GLY A 15 41.88 44.05 -1.75
C GLY A 15 41.64 42.61 -1.30
N SER A 16 42.44 42.16 -0.33
CA SER A 16 42.22 40.91 0.40
C SER A 16 41.23 41.15 1.53
N ASP A 17 39.97 40.78 1.33
CA ASP A 17 39.00 40.60 2.41
C ASP A 17 38.46 39.17 2.33
N ALA A 18 38.98 38.32 3.22
CA ALA A 18 38.54 36.95 3.41
C ALA A 18 37.29 36.94 4.29
N SER A 19 36.13 37.11 3.67
CA SER A 19 34.85 36.75 4.28
C SER A 19 34.59 35.26 4.07
N ASP A 20 34.95 34.49 5.08
CA ASP A 20 34.59 33.09 5.29
C ASP A 20 33.05 32.98 5.38
N THR A 21 32.43 32.78 4.22
CA THR A 21 31.04 32.37 4.12
C THR A 21 31.08 30.98 3.54
N SER A 22 30.70 29.99 4.34
CA SER A 22 30.46 28.62 3.92
C SER A 22 29.41 28.63 2.81
N GLN A 23 29.86 28.73 1.57
CA GLN A 23 29.03 28.45 0.41
C GLN A 23 28.82 26.94 0.41
N ASP A 24 27.63 26.51 0.81
CA ASP A 24 27.14 25.19 0.45
C ASP A 24 27.26 25.08 -1.07
N GLU A 25 28.24 24.31 -1.56
CA GLU A 25 28.47 24.09 -2.97
C GLU A 25 27.22 23.49 -3.59
N LEU A 26 26.45 24.36 -4.27
CA LEU A 26 25.23 23.99 -4.94
C LEU A 26 25.60 23.09 -6.13
N ILE A 27 25.43 21.78 -5.98
CA ILE A 27 25.73 20.81 -7.04
C ILE A 27 24.70 21.00 -8.16
N THR A 28 25.09 21.74 -9.20
CA THR A 28 24.39 21.72 -10.48
C THR A 28 24.77 20.42 -11.18
N VAL A 29 23.87 19.43 -11.13
CA VAL A 29 24.09 18.13 -11.78
C VAL A 29 24.13 18.34 -13.31
N PRO A 30 25.31 18.26 -13.97
CA PRO A 30 25.43 18.58 -15.38
C PRO A 30 24.69 17.53 -16.21
N GLY A 31 23.78 17.98 -17.08
CA GLY A 31 22.94 17.09 -17.91
C GLY A 31 21.57 16.75 -17.31
N PHE A 32 21.13 17.45 -16.26
CA PHE A 32 19.71 17.53 -15.93
C PHE A 32 19.02 18.48 -16.93
N GLU A 33 18.98 18.09 -18.21
CA GLU A 33 18.03 18.71 -19.15
C GLU A 33 16.65 18.50 -18.53
N GLY A 34 15.91 19.58 -18.30
CA GLY A 34 14.61 19.55 -17.61
C GLY A 34 13.69 18.53 -18.28
N THR A 35 13.74 17.28 -17.83
CA THR A 35 13.00 16.18 -18.41
C THR A 35 11.55 16.51 -18.19
N GLY A 36 10.88 16.79 -19.31
CA GLY A 36 9.52 17.29 -19.37
C GLY A 36 8.66 16.58 -18.36
N MET A 37 8.02 17.38 -17.50
CA MET A 37 6.90 17.04 -16.62
C MET A 37 6.65 15.54 -16.57
N ASP A 38 7.49 14.81 -15.81
CA ASP A 38 7.29 13.38 -15.55
C ASP A 38 5.80 13.21 -15.30
N GLY A 39 5.13 12.38 -16.11
CA GLY A 39 3.68 12.21 -16.16
C GLY A 39 3.13 11.64 -14.86
N ALA A 40 3.35 12.34 -13.76
CA ALA A 40 3.22 11.89 -12.41
C ALA A 40 1.76 12.02 -11.99
N ALA A 41 1.31 11.03 -11.23
CA ALA A 41 0.22 11.24 -10.30
C ALA A 41 0.48 12.54 -9.54
N GLY A 42 -0.29 13.59 -9.84
CA GLY A 42 -0.21 14.83 -9.08
C GLY A 42 0.31 16.11 -9.72
N GLN A 43 0.28 16.26 -11.03
CA GLN A 43 0.66 17.53 -11.65
C GLN A 43 -0.28 18.70 -11.31
N SER A 44 -1.52 18.39 -10.91
CA SER A 44 -2.41 19.35 -10.26
C SER A 44 -3.29 18.64 -9.24
N ALA A 45 -3.79 19.38 -8.24
CA ALA A 45 -4.70 18.84 -7.23
C ALA A 45 -5.89 18.07 -7.85
N MET A 46 -6.36 18.51 -9.02
CA MET A 46 -7.49 17.92 -9.73
C MET A 46 -7.11 16.99 -10.89
N SER A 47 -5.82 16.87 -11.24
CA SER A 47 -5.36 15.98 -12.31
C SER A 47 -5.68 14.53 -11.97
N ILE A 48 -6.24 13.78 -12.92
CA ILE A 48 -6.47 12.34 -12.72
C ILE A 48 -5.10 11.65 -12.67
N PRO A 49 -4.88 10.70 -11.74
CA PRO A 49 -3.58 10.06 -11.61
C PRO A 49 -3.15 9.41 -12.92
N SER A 50 -1.94 9.74 -13.32
CA SER A 50 -1.20 8.96 -14.29
C SER A 50 -0.52 7.79 -13.58
N ALA A 51 -0.31 6.69 -14.30
CA ALA A 51 0.41 5.52 -13.81
C ALA A 51 1.75 5.91 -13.19
N SER A 52 2.20 5.16 -12.18
CA SER A 52 3.62 5.25 -11.84
C SER A 52 4.45 4.82 -13.05
N THR A 53 5.47 5.60 -13.38
CA THR A 53 6.48 5.20 -14.34
C THR A 53 7.16 3.92 -13.85
N ASN A 54 7.49 3.04 -14.79
CA ASN A 54 8.17 1.80 -14.47
C ASN A 54 9.55 2.13 -13.88
N PHE A 55 9.83 1.66 -12.67
CA PHE A 55 11.12 1.86 -12.02
C PHE A 55 12.12 0.83 -12.55
N ASP A 56 12.92 1.25 -13.54
CA ASP A 56 13.90 0.37 -14.18
C ASP A 56 15.30 0.53 -13.56
N VAL A 57 15.81 -0.56 -13.00
CA VAL A 57 17.16 -0.67 -12.44
C VAL A 57 18.23 -0.97 -13.50
N SER A 58 17.83 -1.32 -14.72
CA SER A 58 18.76 -1.71 -15.79
C SER A 58 19.73 -0.58 -16.15
N GLY A 59 21.02 -0.90 -16.24
CA GLY A 59 22.06 0.10 -16.52
C GLY A 59 22.33 1.10 -15.38
N ALA A 60 21.77 0.90 -14.18
CA ALA A 60 22.08 1.76 -13.03
C ALA A 60 23.45 1.44 -12.38
N GLY A 61 24.03 0.27 -12.69
CA GLY A 61 25.28 -0.19 -12.07
C GLY A 61 25.17 -0.49 -10.57
N VAL A 62 23.94 -0.60 -10.05
CA VAL A 62 23.65 -0.91 -8.64
C VAL A 62 23.66 -2.41 -8.40
N LYS A 63 24.02 -2.81 -7.18
CA LYS A 63 24.04 -4.22 -6.75
C LYS A 63 22.80 -4.55 -5.93
N PRO A 64 22.34 -5.82 -5.94
CA PRO A 64 21.37 -6.30 -4.96
C PRO A 64 21.84 -5.99 -3.54
N ALA A 65 20.91 -5.56 -2.69
CA ALA A 65 21.19 -5.17 -1.32
C ALA A 65 20.72 -6.22 -0.31
N VAL A 66 21.31 -6.15 0.89
CA VAL A 66 20.80 -6.84 2.08
C VAL A 66 20.49 -5.74 3.09
N PRO A 67 19.22 -5.31 3.21
CA PRO A 67 18.84 -4.27 4.13
C PRO A 67 18.96 -4.74 5.57
N LEU A 68 19.02 -3.77 6.49
CA LEU A 68 18.92 -4.08 7.91
C LEU A 68 17.55 -4.73 8.19
N THR A 69 17.57 -5.78 9.01
CA THR A 69 16.41 -6.65 9.28
C THR A 69 15.15 -5.90 9.73
N TYR A 70 15.30 -4.77 10.44
CA TYR A 70 14.19 -3.93 10.91
C TYR A 70 13.71 -2.90 9.86
N LYS A 71 14.51 -2.63 8.82
CA LYS A 71 14.13 -1.78 7.67
C LYS A 71 13.71 -2.59 6.44
N ASP A 72 13.91 -3.90 6.45
CA ASP A 72 13.60 -4.77 5.32
C ASP A 72 12.09 -5.01 5.19
N ILE A 73 11.40 -4.15 4.42
CA ILE A 73 9.94 -4.23 4.23
C ILE A 73 9.50 -5.53 3.53
N ARG A 74 10.40 -6.23 2.82
CA ARG A 74 10.10 -7.50 2.14
C ARG A 74 9.67 -8.60 3.11
N ARG A 75 10.09 -8.49 4.37
CA ARG A 75 9.73 -9.41 5.45
C ARG A 75 8.27 -9.31 5.89
N PHE A 76 7.58 -8.25 5.47
CA PHE A 76 6.21 -7.94 5.86
C PHE A 76 5.23 -8.21 4.71
N LEU A 77 5.67 -7.91 3.49
CA LEU A 77 4.83 -7.88 2.30
C LEU A 77 4.59 -9.26 1.72
N LEU A 78 3.37 -9.47 1.24
CA LEU A 78 2.95 -10.63 0.46
C LEU A 78 2.21 -10.19 -0.79
N PRO A 79 2.11 -11.07 -1.80
CA PRO A 79 1.19 -10.87 -2.91
C PRO A 79 -0.23 -10.62 -2.39
N GLY A 80 -0.92 -9.64 -2.95
CA GLY A 80 -2.26 -9.22 -2.55
C GLY A 80 -2.29 -8.05 -1.56
N ASP A 81 -1.15 -7.64 -1.00
CA ASP A 81 -1.09 -6.41 -0.19
C ASP A 81 -1.33 -5.17 -1.06
N ILE A 82 -1.71 -4.05 -0.45
CA ILE A 82 -2.11 -2.84 -1.20
C ILE A 82 -1.08 -1.74 -0.97
N ALA A 83 -0.57 -1.18 -2.05
CA ALA A 83 0.24 0.03 -2.05
C ALA A 83 -0.66 1.25 -2.32
N ASN A 84 -0.94 2.04 -1.29
CA ASN A 84 -1.70 3.28 -1.38
C ASN A 84 -0.75 4.49 -1.43
N ILE A 85 -0.70 5.16 -2.58
CA ILE A 85 0.20 6.28 -2.85
C ILE A 85 -0.51 7.59 -2.55
N LEU A 86 -0.12 8.22 -1.45
CA LEU A 86 -0.64 9.50 -0.98
C LEU A 86 0.04 10.68 -1.67
N GLY A 87 -0.70 11.77 -1.81
CA GLY A 87 -0.13 13.07 -2.16
C GLY A 87 -0.03 13.38 -3.65
N GLY A 88 -0.28 12.43 -4.55
CA GLY A 88 -0.32 12.72 -5.98
C GLY A 88 -1.37 13.80 -6.25
N ASN A 89 -2.64 13.48 -6.06
CA ASN A 89 -3.75 14.40 -6.30
C ASN A 89 -4.88 14.09 -5.32
N VAL A 90 -5.98 14.83 -5.40
CA VAL A 90 -7.19 14.60 -4.59
C VAL A 90 -7.78 13.20 -4.81
N TRP A 91 -7.42 12.54 -5.92
CA TRP A 91 -7.91 11.22 -6.28
C TRP A 91 -7.11 10.08 -5.66
N GLY A 92 -5.84 10.30 -5.30
CA GLY A 92 -4.88 9.27 -4.86
C GLY A 92 -4.61 8.18 -5.92
N HIS A 93 -3.78 7.20 -5.59
CA HIS A 93 -3.53 6.03 -6.45
C HIS A 93 -3.29 4.77 -5.63
N CYS A 94 -3.87 3.64 -6.03
CA CYS A 94 -3.59 2.35 -5.41
C CYS A 94 -3.09 1.34 -6.43
N GLY A 95 -2.18 0.48 -5.99
CA GLY A 95 -1.77 -0.73 -6.68
C GLY A 95 -1.93 -1.95 -5.78
N LEU A 96 -2.17 -3.12 -6.39
CA LEU A 96 -2.08 -4.39 -5.69
C LEU A 96 -0.66 -4.93 -5.85
N ILE A 97 0.04 -5.20 -4.75
CA ILE A 97 1.39 -5.77 -4.75
C ILE A 97 1.30 -7.22 -5.24
N ILE A 98 2.05 -7.54 -6.27
CA ILE A 98 2.16 -8.89 -6.84
C ILE A 98 3.48 -9.54 -6.41
N LYS A 99 4.55 -8.75 -6.32
CA LYS A 99 5.90 -9.21 -5.96
C LYS A 99 6.67 -8.08 -5.24
N ALA A 100 7.49 -8.45 -4.25
CA ALA A 100 8.22 -7.53 -3.38
C ALA A 100 9.48 -8.17 -2.77
N ASP A 101 10.29 -8.85 -3.59
CA ASP A 101 11.49 -9.60 -3.17
C ASP A 101 12.82 -8.92 -3.57
N GLU A 102 12.77 -7.96 -4.49
CA GLU A 102 13.94 -7.26 -5.02
C GLU A 102 14.28 -5.99 -4.22
N VAL A 103 15.58 -5.82 -3.93
CA VAL A 103 16.12 -4.61 -3.29
C VAL A 103 17.52 -4.32 -3.80
N TYR A 104 17.79 -3.05 -4.08
CA TYR A 104 19.05 -2.59 -4.65
C TYR A 104 19.61 -1.42 -3.86
N ARG A 105 20.92 -1.33 -3.75
CA ARG A 105 21.59 -0.24 -3.02
C ARG A 105 22.00 0.86 -4.00
N PHE A 106 21.40 2.03 -3.83
CA PHE A 106 21.76 3.23 -4.58
C PHE A 106 22.72 4.10 -3.77
N PRO A 107 23.69 4.76 -4.42
CA PRO A 107 24.74 5.48 -3.71
C PRO A 107 24.23 6.73 -3.00
N VAL A 108 23.24 7.42 -3.56
CA VAL A 108 22.70 8.68 -3.01
C VAL A 108 21.18 8.72 -3.13
N LEU A 109 20.52 9.18 -2.07
CA LEU A 109 19.14 9.64 -2.07
C LEU A 109 19.12 11.16 -2.13
N TYR A 110 18.39 11.67 -3.11
CA TYR A 110 18.16 13.08 -3.33
C TYR A 110 16.72 13.46 -2.95
N GLY A 111 16.52 14.72 -2.57
CA GLY A 111 15.19 15.34 -2.50
C GLY A 111 15.26 16.82 -2.86
N ARG A 112 14.14 17.44 -3.19
CA ARG A 112 14.16 18.88 -3.44
C ARG A 112 14.07 19.66 -2.14
N VAL A 113 14.67 20.84 -2.17
CA VAL A 113 14.55 21.81 -1.09
C VAL A 113 13.19 22.50 -1.23
N PRO A 114 12.31 22.45 -0.21
CA PRO A 114 11.06 23.19 -0.25
C PRO A 114 11.34 24.68 -0.43
N ILE A 115 10.72 25.30 -1.44
CA ILE A 115 10.83 26.76 -1.63
C ILE A 115 10.16 27.43 -0.43
N PRO A 116 10.88 28.29 0.32
CA PRO A 116 10.30 29.03 1.43
C PRO A 116 9.05 29.80 0.97
N PRO A 117 7.98 29.86 1.78
CA PRO A 117 6.74 30.56 1.41
C PRO A 117 6.99 31.99 0.90
N ASN A 118 7.98 32.69 1.50
CA ASN A 118 8.32 34.08 1.21
C ASN A 118 9.04 34.29 -0.13
N GLN A 119 9.42 33.23 -0.85
CA GLN A 119 10.09 33.31 -2.16
C GLN A 119 9.16 32.99 -3.33
N LYS A 120 7.93 32.53 -3.09
CA LYS A 120 6.98 32.13 -4.16
C LYS A 120 6.57 33.27 -5.09
N ASP A 121 6.63 34.52 -4.64
CA ASP A 121 6.19 35.68 -5.41
C ASP A 121 7.29 36.29 -6.31
N ARG A 122 8.54 35.81 -6.21
CA ARG A 122 9.61 36.29 -7.08
C ARG A 122 9.45 35.63 -8.46
N LYS A 123 9.32 36.45 -9.52
CA LYS A 123 9.14 36.00 -10.92
C LYS A 123 10.28 35.10 -11.45
N GLU A 124 11.40 35.09 -10.76
CA GLU A 124 12.49 34.15 -11.02
C GLU A 124 12.30 32.97 -10.07
N GLU A 125 11.58 31.94 -10.51
CA GLU A 125 11.56 30.66 -9.80
C GLU A 125 13.02 30.20 -9.69
N PRO A 126 13.59 30.09 -8.48
CA PRO A 126 14.93 29.56 -8.35
C PRO A 126 14.95 28.15 -8.96
N PRO A 127 16.05 27.76 -9.63
CA PRO A 127 16.17 26.43 -10.22
C PRO A 127 15.84 25.40 -9.15
N ASN A 128 14.98 24.41 -9.46
CA ASN A 128 14.60 23.32 -8.56
C ASN A 128 15.86 22.73 -7.88
N GLN A 129 16.17 23.21 -6.67
CA GLN A 129 17.40 22.83 -5.98
C GLN A 129 17.20 21.41 -5.45
N ILE A 130 18.05 20.50 -5.92
CA ILE A 130 18.13 19.12 -5.46
C ILE A 130 19.26 19.07 -4.44
N ARG A 131 19.01 18.47 -3.29
CA ARG A 131 20.03 18.21 -2.26
C ARG A 131 20.16 16.72 -1.97
N GLU A 132 21.33 16.34 -1.50
CA GLU A 132 21.60 15.00 -0.97
C GLU A 132 20.93 14.88 0.41
N ILE A 133 20.23 13.78 0.64
CA ILE A 133 19.53 13.46 1.90
C ILE A 133 20.29 12.36 2.65
N ASP A 134 20.67 11.30 1.94
CA ASP A 134 21.30 10.11 2.54
C ASP A 134 22.13 9.36 1.50
N TYR A 135 23.00 8.46 1.97
CA TYR A 135 23.90 7.67 1.15
C TYR A 135 23.66 6.17 1.33
N ASN A 136 24.02 5.38 0.32
CA ASN A 136 23.92 3.92 0.36
C ASN A 136 22.49 3.43 0.68
N VAL A 137 21.49 4.07 0.08
CA VAL A 137 20.07 3.86 0.38
C VAL A 137 19.56 2.58 -0.31
N ASP A 138 18.85 1.77 0.47
CA ASP A 138 18.19 0.57 -0.01
C ASP A 138 16.85 0.93 -0.65
N VAL A 139 16.73 0.62 -1.95
CA VAL A 139 15.53 0.85 -2.75
C VAL A 139 14.85 -0.48 -3.01
N PHE A 140 13.64 -0.63 -2.49
CA PHE A 140 12.80 -1.80 -2.67
C PHE A 140 12.00 -1.67 -3.96
N ILE A 141 12.01 -2.74 -4.76
CA ILE A 141 11.27 -2.79 -6.02
C ILE A 141 9.99 -3.58 -5.77
N LEU A 142 8.85 -2.90 -5.91
CA LEU A 142 7.54 -3.53 -5.77
C LEU A 142 6.92 -3.65 -7.16
N GLU A 143 6.60 -4.88 -7.56
CA GLU A 143 5.75 -5.12 -8.73
C GLU A 143 4.29 -4.97 -8.31
N ILE A 144 3.62 -3.98 -8.89
CA ILE A 144 2.22 -3.68 -8.61
C ILE A 144 1.36 -3.89 -9.86
N LEU A 145 0.18 -4.44 -9.65
CA LEU A 145 -0.92 -4.38 -10.60
C LEU A 145 -1.64 -3.05 -10.44
N GLN A 146 -1.63 -2.22 -11.48
CA GLN A 146 -2.27 -0.92 -11.46
C GLN A 146 -3.05 -0.63 -12.75
N SER A 147 -4.03 0.26 -12.62
CA SER A 147 -4.79 0.88 -13.70
C SER A 147 -4.67 2.39 -13.51
N ALA A 148 -4.65 3.19 -14.56
CA ALA A 148 -4.65 4.66 -14.45
C ALA A 148 -5.31 5.27 -15.69
N SER A 149 -5.68 6.56 -15.63
CA SER A 149 -6.42 7.19 -16.73
C SER A 149 -5.63 7.31 -18.04
N ASN A 150 -4.30 7.35 -17.94
CA ASN A 150 -3.39 7.39 -19.07
C ASN A 150 -3.00 5.99 -19.58
N MET A 151 -3.51 4.91 -18.98
CA MET A 151 -3.18 3.54 -19.36
C MET A 151 -4.31 2.92 -20.20
N PRO A 152 -4.01 2.32 -21.37
CA PRO A 152 -5.02 1.64 -22.17
C PRO A 152 -5.53 0.35 -21.51
N ALA A 153 -4.70 -0.32 -20.70
CA ALA A 153 -5.01 -1.57 -20.01
C ALA A 153 -4.58 -1.53 -18.53
N ILE A 154 -4.96 -2.57 -17.78
CA ILE A 154 -4.41 -2.84 -16.44
C ILE A 154 -3.11 -3.61 -16.66
N ILE A 155 -1.99 -3.12 -16.13
CA ILE A 155 -0.69 -3.74 -16.36
C ILE A 155 0.06 -3.94 -15.04
N LEU A 156 1.07 -4.80 -15.11
CA LEU A 156 2.10 -4.92 -14.09
C LEU A 156 3.16 -3.85 -14.32
N SER A 157 3.59 -3.22 -13.24
CA SER A 157 4.62 -2.19 -13.27
C SER A 157 5.46 -2.26 -12.02
N GLN A 158 6.72 -1.88 -12.12
CA GLN A 158 7.61 -1.76 -10.99
C GLN A 158 7.58 -0.34 -10.44
N ILE A 159 7.50 -0.22 -9.13
CA ILE A 159 7.70 1.04 -8.40
C ILE A 159 8.91 0.88 -7.48
N GLY A 160 9.68 1.96 -7.35
CA GLY A 160 10.76 2.04 -6.37
C GLY A 160 10.27 2.75 -5.11
N VAL A 161 10.47 2.13 -3.96
CA VAL A 161 10.21 2.74 -2.66
C VAL A 161 11.43 2.66 -1.75
N ILE A 162 11.56 3.59 -0.83
CA ILE A 162 12.56 3.57 0.25
C ILE A 162 11.88 3.67 1.60
N VAL A 163 12.60 3.30 2.66
CA VAL A 163 12.26 3.72 4.03
C VAL A 163 13.04 5.00 4.30
N HIS A 164 12.33 6.12 4.39
CA HIS A 164 12.94 7.44 4.54
C HIS A 164 13.76 7.51 5.85
N PRO A 165 15.00 8.01 5.81
CA PRO A 165 15.95 7.89 6.93
C PRO A 165 15.47 8.56 8.22
N ASP A 166 14.83 9.73 8.12
CA ASP A 166 14.49 10.53 9.29
C ASP A 166 13.18 10.11 9.99
N ASN A 167 12.10 9.89 9.22
CA ASN A 167 10.77 9.63 9.78
C ASN A 167 10.37 8.15 9.72
N ASN A 168 11.07 7.32 8.93
CA ASN A 168 10.72 5.94 8.59
C ASN A 168 9.43 5.78 7.78
N ASP A 169 8.97 6.84 7.13
CA ASP A 169 7.87 6.72 6.15
C ASP A 169 8.37 5.98 4.91
N ILE A 170 7.47 5.23 4.27
CA ILE A 170 7.78 4.57 3.01
C ILE A 170 7.51 5.57 1.88
N CYS A 171 8.55 5.99 1.18
CA CYS A 171 8.47 7.04 0.17
C CYS A 171 8.75 6.50 -1.23
N MET A 172 7.97 6.97 -2.20
CA MET A 172 8.20 6.67 -3.60
C MET A 172 9.45 7.40 -4.12
N VAL A 173 10.25 6.71 -4.91
CA VAL A 173 11.43 7.29 -5.56
C VAL A 173 11.37 7.11 -7.07
N LYS A 174 12.12 7.94 -7.79
CA LYS A 174 12.45 7.74 -9.20
C LYS A 174 13.96 7.67 -9.35
N ARG A 175 14.41 6.88 -10.32
CA ARG A 175 15.83 6.80 -10.65
C ARG A 175 16.30 8.09 -11.32
N ILE A 176 17.48 8.56 -10.93
CA ILE A 176 18.22 9.61 -11.63
C ILE A 176 19.66 9.15 -11.86
N ARG A 177 20.44 9.93 -12.62
CA ARG A 177 21.87 9.64 -12.77
C ARG A 177 22.54 9.78 -11.40
N GLY A 178 23.27 8.74 -10.98
CA GLY A 178 24.01 8.76 -9.72
C GLY A 178 23.20 8.49 -8.46
N GLY A 179 21.91 8.15 -8.54
CA GLY A 179 21.12 7.84 -7.35
C GLY A 179 19.62 7.72 -7.58
N VAL A 180 18.85 8.02 -6.55
CA VAL A 180 17.39 8.11 -6.60
C VAL A 180 16.91 9.43 -6.04
N LEU A 181 15.83 9.97 -6.61
CA LEU A 181 15.18 11.20 -6.17
C LEU A 181 13.82 10.87 -5.56
N LEU A 182 13.54 11.40 -4.36
CA LEU A 182 12.20 11.37 -3.78
C LEU A 182 11.20 11.94 -4.78
N ARG A 183 10.12 11.19 -5.02
CA ARG A 183 8.99 11.74 -5.75
C ARG A 183 8.23 12.67 -4.82
N GLU A 184 7.72 13.74 -5.38
CA GLU A 184 7.01 14.76 -4.62
C GLU A 184 5.55 14.83 -5.05
N SER A 185 4.70 15.16 -4.09
CA SER A 185 3.33 15.58 -4.29
C SER A 185 3.25 17.00 -4.87
N HIS A 186 2.05 17.41 -5.27
CA HIS A 186 1.79 18.76 -5.80
C HIS A 186 2.11 19.90 -4.83
N ASP A 187 2.19 19.63 -3.53
CA ASP A 187 2.57 20.58 -2.49
C ASP A 187 4.08 20.53 -2.15
N GLY A 188 4.86 19.74 -2.89
CA GLY A 188 6.31 19.62 -2.72
C GLY A 188 6.75 18.69 -1.58
N ARG A 189 5.82 17.98 -0.93
CA ARG A 189 6.17 16.98 0.09
C ARG A 189 6.55 15.64 -0.56
N PRO A 190 7.30 14.77 0.13
CA PRO A 190 7.55 13.42 -0.35
C PRO A 190 6.25 12.64 -0.58
N LEU A 191 6.20 11.88 -1.67
CA LEU A 191 5.07 11.04 -2.04
C LEU A 191 5.09 9.75 -1.20
N ILE A 192 4.28 9.72 -0.14
CA ILE A 192 4.22 8.61 0.82
C ILE A 192 3.43 7.43 0.22
N CYS A 193 3.95 6.23 0.38
CA CYS A 193 3.31 4.97 0.02
C CYS A 193 2.88 4.22 1.29
N GLN A 194 1.60 4.28 1.65
CA GLN A 194 1.03 3.49 2.73
C GLN A 194 0.85 2.05 2.25
N LEU A 195 1.48 1.10 2.94
CA LEU A 195 1.33 -0.33 2.64
C LEU A 195 0.28 -0.93 3.57
N LEU A 196 -0.82 -1.44 3.00
CA LEU A 196 -1.84 -2.18 3.73
C LEU A 196 -1.60 -3.67 3.57
N LEU A 197 -1.42 -4.34 4.71
CA LEU A 197 -1.19 -5.76 4.81
C LEU A 197 -2.54 -6.47 4.87
N SER A 198 -2.76 -7.37 3.91
CA SER A 198 -3.94 -8.23 3.87
C SER A 198 -3.99 -9.18 5.09
N PRO A 199 -5.17 -9.67 5.50
CA PRO A 199 -5.29 -10.53 6.67
C PRO A 199 -4.74 -11.95 6.47
N PHE A 200 -4.16 -12.25 5.29
CA PHE A 200 -3.61 -13.55 4.95
C PHE A 200 -2.10 -13.58 5.18
N ASN A 201 -1.55 -14.77 5.40
CA ASN A 201 -0.11 -15.02 5.45
C ASN A 201 0.34 -16.02 4.38
N SER A 202 1.61 -16.41 4.41
CA SER A 202 2.20 -17.35 3.46
C SER A 202 1.55 -18.74 3.46
N GLU A 203 0.98 -19.18 4.58
CA GLU A 203 0.26 -20.46 4.69
C GLU A 203 -1.20 -20.36 4.23
N THR A 204 -1.86 -19.23 4.52
CA THR A 204 -3.32 -19.09 4.36
C THR A 204 -3.71 -18.47 3.02
N LEU A 205 -2.80 -17.76 2.38
CA LEU A 205 -2.99 -17.18 1.06
C LEU A 205 -2.81 -18.25 -0.02
N ASP A 206 -3.91 -18.65 -0.64
CA ASP A 206 -3.82 -19.45 -1.87
C ASP A 206 -3.31 -18.61 -3.06
N ARG A 207 -2.01 -18.70 -3.33
CA ARG A 207 -1.37 -17.98 -4.45
C ARG A 207 -1.91 -18.36 -5.81
N SER A 208 -2.35 -19.61 -6.01
CA SER A 208 -2.92 -20.05 -7.29
C SER A 208 -4.25 -19.35 -7.58
N LEU A 209 -5.11 -19.21 -6.56
CA LEU A 209 -6.37 -18.47 -6.68
C LEU A 209 -6.12 -16.98 -6.86
N LEU A 210 -5.15 -16.41 -6.14
CA LEU A 210 -4.81 -14.99 -6.27
C LEU A 210 -4.33 -14.70 -7.69
N ASN A 211 -3.43 -15.52 -8.24
CA ASN A 211 -2.94 -15.39 -9.60
C ASN A 211 -4.08 -15.49 -10.62
N ALA A 212 -5.00 -16.45 -10.45
CA ALA A 212 -6.17 -16.56 -11.31
C ALA A 212 -7.07 -15.30 -11.25
N ALA A 213 -7.26 -14.73 -10.05
CA ALA A 213 -8.02 -13.49 -9.89
C ALA A 213 -7.31 -12.28 -10.53
N VAL A 214 -5.98 -12.19 -10.40
CA VAL A 214 -5.15 -11.17 -11.06
C VAL A 214 -5.26 -11.28 -12.58
N SER A 215 -5.09 -12.48 -13.14
CA SER A 215 -5.19 -12.72 -14.58
C SER A 215 -6.57 -12.30 -15.11
N GLU A 216 -7.65 -12.64 -14.42
CA GLU A 216 -9.00 -12.20 -14.84
C GLU A 216 -9.16 -10.68 -14.82
N VAL A 217 -8.64 -10.00 -13.79
CA VAL A 217 -8.72 -8.54 -13.72
C VAL A 217 -7.92 -7.92 -14.87
N MET A 218 -6.73 -8.44 -15.19
CA MET A 218 -5.92 -7.96 -16.32
C MET A 218 -6.63 -8.10 -17.68
N THR A 219 -7.50 -9.10 -17.83
CA THR A 219 -8.29 -9.31 -19.06
C THR A 219 -9.54 -8.43 -19.17
N ALA A 220 -9.78 -7.52 -18.21
CA ALA A 220 -10.93 -6.64 -18.25
C ALA A 220 -10.96 -5.77 -19.53
N PRO A 221 -12.15 -5.47 -20.10
CA PRO A 221 -12.25 -4.74 -21.35
C PRO A 221 -11.51 -3.40 -21.35
N GLU A 222 -10.82 -3.11 -22.45
CA GLU A 222 -10.18 -1.82 -22.69
C GLU A 222 -11.22 -0.71 -22.82
N THR A 223 -11.53 -0.05 -21.72
CA THR A 223 -12.41 1.13 -21.71
C THR A 223 -11.68 2.31 -21.08
N ARG A 224 -11.68 3.46 -21.76
CA ARG A 224 -11.18 4.70 -21.16
C ARG A 224 -12.26 5.30 -20.27
N TRP A 225 -11.87 5.74 -19.09
CA TRP A 225 -12.78 6.37 -18.15
C TRP A 225 -12.96 7.84 -18.51
N SER A 226 -14.21 8.30 -18.56
CA SER A 226 -14.48 9.73 -18.69
C SER A 226 -14.16 10.47 -17.39
N LYS A 227 -13.78 11.75 -17.47
CA LYS A 227 -13.66 12.64 -16.29
C LYS A 227 -14.94 12.64 -15.44
N SER A 228 -16.11 12.52 -16.07
CA SER A 228 -17.41 12.45 -15.38
C SER A 228 -17.52 11.22 -14.47
N THR A 229 -16.84 10.12 -14.80
CA THR A 229 -16.86 8.91 -13.98
C THR A 229 -16.01 9.09 -12.73
N ALA A 230 -14.84 9.73 -12.85
CA ALA A 230 -14.02 10.10 -11.70
C ALA A 230 -14.81 11.00 -10.73
N VAL A 231 -15.41 12.08 -11.23
CA VAL A 231 -16.26 12.97 -10.41
C VAL A 231 -17.42 12.23 -9.75
N ARG A 232 -18.10 11.33 -10.47
CA ARG A 232 -19.18 10.51 -9.88
C ARG A 232 -18.69 9.52 -8.82
N ALA A 233 -17.45 9.05 -8.91
CA ALA A 233 -16.86 8.22 -7.87
C ALA A 233 -16.62 9.04 -6.60
N PHE A 234 -16.14 10.28 -6.75
CA PHE A 234 -15.91 11.19 -5.61
C PHE A 234 -17.14 11.40 -4.73
N PHE A 235 -18.32 11.54 -5.33
CA PHE A 235 -19.56 11.81 -4.58
C PHE A 235 -20.30 10.56 -4.07
N ARG A 236 -19.82 9.36 -4.39
CA ARG A 236 -20.48 8.10 -3.99
C ARG A 236 -19.62 7.35 -3.00
N ARG A 237 -20.22 6.96 -1.88
CA ARG A 237 -19.57 6.05 -0.93
C ARG A 237 -19.52 4.64 -1.50
N ALA A 238 -18.34 4.07 -1.59
CA ALA A 238 -18.10 2.68 -1.95
C ALA A 238 -18.30 1.71 -0.78
N SER A 239 -18.24 2.17 0.48
CA SER A 239 -18.37 1.30 1.66
C SER A 239 -19.68 0.48 1.66
N LEU A 240 -19.53 -0.84 1.87
CA LEU A 240 -20.60 -1.82 2.01
C LEU A 240 -20.88 -2.07 3.50
N LYS A 241 -22.05 -1.62 3.97
CA LYS A 241 -22.46 -1.86 5.37
C LYS A 241 -23.10 -3.24 5.52
N ALA A 242 -22.47 -4.13 6.30
CA ALA A 242 -22.98 -5.47 6.58
C ALA A 242 -24.43 -5.50 7.10
N SER A 243 -24.83 -4.50 7.90
CA SER A 243 -26.19 -4.35 8.42
C SER A 243 -27.27 -4.22 7.33
N ARG A 244 -26.91 -3.81 6.10
CA ARG A 244 -27.84 -3.75 4.96
C ARG A 244 -28.09 -5.11 4.32
N TYR A 245 -27.21 -6.08 4.56
CA TYR A 245 -27.18 -7.42 3.98
C TYR A 245 -27.35 -8.50 5.06
N TYR A 246 -28.26 -8.25 6.02
CA TYR A 246 -28.50 -9.13 7.16
C TYR A 246 -29.12 -10.48 6.77
N SER A 247 -29.85 -10.56 5.64
CA SER A 247 -30.49 -11.79 5.18
C SER A 247 -29.72 -12.46 4.07
N ARG A 248 -29.79 -13.79 4.03
CA ARG A 248 -29.20 -14.63 2.98
C ARG A 248 -29.61 -14.19 1.57
N ALA A 249 -30.89 -13.91 1.34
CA ALA A 249 -31.38 -13.42 0.05
C ALA A 249 -30.76 -12.06 -0.36
N ARG A 250 -30.48 -11.16 0.59
CA ARG A 250 -29.79 -9.89 0.29
C ARG A 250 -28.32 -10.09 -0.01
N ARG A 251 -27.66 -11.03 0.66
CA ARG A 251 -26.26 -11.41 0.37
C ARG A 251 -26.14 -12.03 -1.02
N ARG A 252 -27.08 -12.90 -1.41
CA ARG A 252 -27.19 -13.43 -2.77
C ARG A 252 -27.27 -12.31 -3.81
N LYS A 253 -28.17 -11.34 -3.60
CA LYS A 253 -28.30 -10.16 -4.49
C LYS A 253 -27.03 -9.32 -4.53
N LEU A 254 -26.30 -9.22 -3.42
CA LEU A 254 -25.00 -8.54 -3.40
C LEU A 254 -23.97 -9.27 -4.25
N ALA A 255 -23.87 -10.59 -4.14
CA ALA A 255 -22.97 -11.40 -4.97
C ALA A 255 -23.25 -11.17 -6.45
N ASP A 256 -24.51 -11.30 -6.87
CA ASP A 256 -24.92 -11.09 -8.26
C ASP A 256 -24.58 -9.66 -8.74
N HIS A 257 -24.78 -8.67 -7.87
CA HIS A 257 -24.44 -7.28 -8.18
C HIS A 257 -22.93 -7.06 -8.38
N LEU A 258 -22.09 -7.62 -7.51
CA LEU A 258 -20.63 -7.52 -7.62
C LEU A 258 -20.10 -8.25 -8.86
N GLU A 259 -20.66 -9.40 -9.21
CA GLU A 259 -20.28 -10.10 -10.43
C GLU A 259 -20.62 -9.31 -11.69
N GLN A 260 -21.77 -8.62 -11.70
CA GLN A 260 -22.18 -7.75 -12.80
C GLN A 260 -21.25 -6.52 -12.95
N THR A 261 -20.73 -5.95 -11.86
CA THR A 261 -19.84 -4.78 -11.94
C THR A 261 -18.47 -5.13 -12.52
N TRP A 262 -18.03 -6.40 -12.45
CA TRP A 262 -16.77 -6.84 -13.04
C TRP A 262 -16.74 -6.79 -14.57
N LEU A 263 -17.90 -6.70 -15.22
CA LEU A 263 -18.00 -6.53 -16.68
C LEU A 263 -17.51 -5.15 -17.15
N GLN A 264 -17.47 -4.18 -16.24
CA GLN A 264 -16.89 -2.86 -16.49
C GLN A 264 -15.42 -2.92 -16.17
N ARG A 265 -14.56 -2.08 -16.77
CA ARG A 265 -13.17 -1.96 -16.30
C ARG A 265 -13.15 -1.47 -14.84
N PRO A 266 -12.06 -1.67 -14.06
CA PRO A 266 -11.82 -0.98 -12.79
C PRO A 266 -10.93 0.28 -12.93
N VAL A 267 -11.15 1.28 -12.07
CA VAL A 267 -10.22 2.41 -11.88
C VAL A 267 -9.03 1.98 -11.01
N CYS A 268 -7.99 2.81 -10.91
CA CYS A 268 -6.79 2.54 -10.10
C CYS A 268 -7.11 1.94 -8.73
N SER A 269 -7.91 2.66 -7.95
CA SER A 269 -8.32 2.31 -6.60
C SER A 269 -9.25 1.11 -6.52
N THR A 270 -9.89 0.71 -7.61
CA THR A 270 -10.77 -0.47 -7.62
C THR A 270 -10.11 -1.74 -8.14
N VAL A 271 -8.87 -1.66 -8.65
CA VAL A 271 -8.09 -2.86 -9.01
C VAL A 271 -7.90 -3.76 -7.78
N PRO A 272 -7.36 -3.28 -6.63
CA PRO A 272 -7.18 -4.16 -5.48
C PRO A 272 -8.46 -4.81 -4.95
N PRO A 273 -9.55 -4.09 -4.66
CA PRO A 273 -10.75 -4.72 -4.12
C PRO A 273 -11.37 -5.70 -5.12
N ARG A 274 -11.30 -5.44 -6.43
CA ARG A 274 -11.80 -6.38 -7.44
C ARG A 274 -11.01 -7.69 -7.46
N VAL A 275 -9.68 -7.63 -7.41
CA VAL A 275 -8.85 -8.85 -7.34
C VAL A 275 -9.22 -9.65 -6.09
N TRP A 276 -9.34 -8.98 -4.93
CA TRP A 276 -9.74 -9.65 -3.70
C TRP A 276 -11.15 -10.24 -3.74
N GLN A 277 -12.13 -9.53 -4.30
CA GLN A 277 -13.48 -10.07 -4.45
C GLN A 277 -13.49 -11.31 -5.36
N LYS A 278 -12.79 -11.27 -6.50
CA LYS A 278 -12.64 -12.45 -7.37
C LYS A 278 -11.91 -13.60 -6.67
N TYR A 279 -10.87 -13.31 -5.89
CA TYR A 279 -10.19 -14.30 -5.06
C TYR A 279 -11.15 -14.96 -4.07
N LEU A 280 -11.96 -14.16 -3.36
CA LEU A 280 -12.93 -14.66 -2.38
C LEU A 280 -14.07 -15.46 -3.03
N GLN A 281 -14.54 -15.06 -4.21
CA GLN A 281 -15.50 -15.84 -4.99
C GLN A 281 -14.92 -17.21 -5.36
N LYS A 282 -13.70 -17.26 -5.89
CA LYS A 282 -13.04 -18.54 -6.22
C LYS A 282 -12.81 -19.41 -5.00
N ARG A 283 -12.48 -18.79 -3.87
CA ARG A 283 -12.29 -19.47 -2.60
C ARG A 283 -13.60 -20.05 -2.06
N SER A 284 -14.74 -19.37 -2.24
CA SER A 284 -16.05 -19.87 -1.78
C SER A 284 -16.53 -21.11 -2.54
N LEU A 285 -15.99 -21.34 -3.76
CA LEU A 285 -16.27 -22.54 -4.56
C LEU A 285 -15.48 -23.78 -4.10
N ARG A 286 -14.47 -23.61 -3.23
CA ARG A 286 -13.64 -24.73 -2.78
C ARG A 286 -14.29 -25.52 -1.64
N PRO A 287 -13.94 -26.81 -1.48
CA PRO A 287 -14.28 -27.55 -0.28
C PRO A 287 -13.80 -26.80 0.95
N ARG A 288 -14.67 -26.73 1.95
CA ARG A 288 -14.38 -25.98 3.17
C ARG A 288 -13.31 -26.69 3.97
N LEU A 289 -12.38 -25.88 4.48
CA LEU A 289 -11.45 -26.35 5.49
C LEU A 289 -12.23 -26.64 6.78
N GLN A 290 -11.88 -27.76 7.41
CA GLN A 290 -12.36 -28.02 8.76
C GLN A 290 -11.84 -26.93 9.68
N LEU A 291 -12.71 -26.49 10.59
CA LEU A 291 -12.32 -25.55 11.61
C LEU A 291 -11.23 -26.18 12.50
N PRO A 292 -10.26 -25.39 12.96
CA PRO A 292 -9.30 -25.88 13.91
C PRO A 292 -10.04 -26.18 15.21
N ALA A 293 -9.69 -27.29 15.86
CA ALA A 293 -10.32 -27.65 17.12
C ALA A 293 -9.99 -26.63 18.23
N LYS A 294 -8.89 -25.86 18.07
CA LYS A 294 -8.35 -24.90 19.04
C LYS A 294 -7.78 -23.66 18.34
N ASN A 295 -7.79 -22.51 19.01
CA ASN A 295 -7.07 -21.30 18.57
C ASN A 295 -5.58 -21.33 18.95
N GLU A 296 -4.86 -20.24 18.64
CA GLU A 296 -3.42 -20.07 18.93
C GLU A 296 -3.07 -20.29 20.42
N ASP A 297 -3.99 -19.97 21.33
CA ASP A 297 -3.79 -20.15 22.77
C ASP A 297 -4.20 -21.55 23.26
N GLY A 298 -4.48 -22.48 22.34
CA GLY A 298 -4.90 -23.84 22.66
C GLY A 298 -6.34 -23.97 23.19
N SER A 299 -7.12 -22.90 23.16
CA SER A 299 -8.52 -22.90 23.61
C SER A 299 -9.43 -23.44 22.52
N LYS A 300 -10.39 -24.29 22.91
CA LYS A 300 -11.36 -24.83 21.94
C LYS A 300 -12.11 -23.69 21.27
N VAL A 301 -12.27 -23.76 19.95
CA VAL A 301 -13.07 -22.80 19.21
C VAL A 301 -14.31 -23.44 18.62
N ALA A 302 -15.39 -22.67 18.59
CA ALA A 302 -16.62 -22.99 17.91
C ALA A 302 -17.02 -21.81 17.02
N ARG A 303 -17.83 -22.07 15.99
CA ARG A 303 -18.46 -20.99 15.23
C ARG A 303 -19.54 -20.33 16.09
N GLY A 304 -19.82 -19.07 15.80
CA GLY A 304 -20.99 -18.41 16.35
C GLY A 304 -22.29 -19.01 15.82
N GLU A 305 -23.39 -18.49 16.33
CA GLU A 305 -24.73 -18.79 15.82
C GLU A 305 -25.31 -17.54 15.15
N GLY A 306 -26.26 -17.74 14.22
CA GLY A 306 -26.99 -16.65 13.57
C GLY A 306 -26.12 -15.67 12.77
N ALA A 307 -26.20 -14.37 13.09
CA ALA A 307 -25.46 -13.33 12.38
C ALA A 307 -23.93 -13.44 12.51
N GLY A 308 -23.44 -14.17 13.53
CA GLY A 308 -22.03 -14.39 13.80
C GLY A 308 -21.51 -15.79 13.46
N HIS A 309 -22.22 -16.58 12.66
CA HIS A 309 -21.82 -17.96 12.30
C HIS A 309 -20.46 -18.06 11.58
N HIS A 310 -20.06 -16.99 10.91
CA HIS A 310 -18.74 -16.90 10.28
C HIS A 310 -17.61 -16.56 11.27
N LEU A 311 -17.94 -16.17 12.51
CA LEU A 311 -16.99 -15.79 13.57
C LEU A 311 -16.61 -17.00 14.43
N LEU A 312 -15.34 -17.06 14.86
CA LEU A 312 -14.85 -18.08 15.78
C LEU A 312 -14.87 -17.56 17.20
N TYR A 313 -15.31 -18.37 18.15
CA TYR A 313 -15.38 -18.01 19.57
C TYR A 313 -14.77 -19.10 20.41
N CYS A 314 -14.04 -18.72 21.46
CA CYS A 314 -13.43 -19.66 22.40
C CYS A 314 -14.14 -19.76 23.75
N GLY A 315 -15.17 -18.95 24.01
CA GLY A 315 -15.90 -18.93 25.28
C GLY A 315 -15.12 -18.38 26.46
N ARG A 316 -13.84 -17.99 26.30
CA ARG A 316 -13.02 -17.50 27.40
C ARG A 316 -13.54 -16.17 27.94
N SER A 317 -13.71 -16.12 29.25
CA SER A 317 -13.95 -14.88 30.01
C SER A 317 -12.65 -14.07 30.06
N GLY A 318 -12.68 -12.81 29.63
CA GLY A 318 -11.51 -11.94 29.69
C GLY A 318 -11.89 -10.47 29.56
N THR A 319 -11.18 -9.60 30.29
CA THR A 319 -11.24 -8.15 30.09
C THR A 319 -10.51 -7.83 28.80
N VAL A 320 -11.27 -7.76 27.69
CA VAL A 320 -10.76 -7.41 26.35
C VAL A 320 -9.98 -6.07 26.36
N GLU A 321 -10.29 -5.19 27.31
CA GLU A 321 -9.61 -3.91 27.50
C GLU A 321 -8.12 -4.04 27.86
N GLN A 322 -7.74 -5.07 28.63
CA GLN A 322 -6.35 -5.20 29.11
C GLN A 322 -5.40 -5.66 28.01
N GLU A 323 -5.85 -6.52 27.10
CA GLU A 323 -5.05 -6.93 25.93
C GLU A 323 -4.90 -5.82 24.89
N ALA A 324 -5.88 -4.93 24.76
CA ALA A 324 -5.84 -3.81 23.81
C ALA A 324 -4.88 -2.71 24.29
N GLU A 325 -4.90 -2.36 25.58
CA GLU A 325 -3.96 -1.42 26.18
C GLU A 325 -2.51 -1.93 26.10
N ASP A 326 -2.28 -3.21 26.43
CA ASP A 326 -0.93 -3.79 26.41
C ASP A 326 -0.37 -3.99 24.99
N SER A 327 -1.25 -4.17 23.98
CA SER A 327 -0.84 -4.41 22.59
C SER A 327 -0.76 -3.15 21.72
N GLY A 328 -1.27 -2.00 22.21
CA GLY A 328 -1.37 -0.77 21.43
C GLY A 328 -2.24 -0.89 20.17
N ALA A 329 -3.02 -1.97 20.05
CA ALA A 329 -3.87 -2.19 18.89
C ALA A 329 -5.18 -1.40 19.04
N PRO A 330 -5.66 -0.71 17.98
CA PRO A 330 -6.95 -0.05 18.03
C PRO A 330 -8.04 -1.08 18.33
N ALA A 331 -8.91 -0.78 19.30
CA ALA A 331 -10.04 -1.66 19.65
C ALA A 331 -10.84 -1.96 18.38
N CYS A 332 -11.04 -3.25 18.07
CA CYS A 332 -11.82 -3.66 16.90
C CYS A 332 -13.25 -3.15 17.06
N VAL A 333 -13.62 -2.11 16.29
CA VAL A 333 -14.94 -1.46 16.31
C VAL A 333 -16.08 -2.45 16.06
N TRP A 334 -15.79 -3.56 15.38
CA TRP A 334 -16.77 -4.57 15.03
C TRP A 334 -17.06 -5.59 16.13
N CYS A 335 -16.11 -5.82 17.05
CA CYS A 335 -16.25 -6.78 18.15
C CYS A 335 -16.37 -6.11 19.53
N CYS A 336 -15.90 -4.87 19.67
CA CYS A 336 -15.85 -4.13 20.92
C CYS A 336 -16.61 -2.82 20.74
N GLY A 337 -17.92 -2.83 20.99
CA GLY A 337 -18.65 -1.58 21.16
C GLY A 337 -17.94 -0.71 22.21
N ALA A 338 -17.97 0.61 22.04
CA ALA A 338 -17.19 1.61 22.79
C ALA A 338 -17.48 1.72 24.31
N SER A 339 -18.05 0.69 24.92
CA SER A 339 -18.39 0.66 26.34
C SER A 339 -17.74 -0.56 26.98
N GLY A 340 -16.64 -0.37 27.73
CA GLY A 340 -16.47 -0.72 29.15
C GLY A 340 -16.81 -2.13 29.64
N ALA A 341 -17.15 -3.05 28.77
CA ALA A 341 -17.98 -4.17 29.16
C ALA A 341 -17.09 -5.38 29.45
N ARG A 342 -17.33 -6.04 30.59
CA ARG A 342 -16.79 -7.36 30.92
C ARG A 342 -17.58 -8.42 30.16
N GLY A 343 -16.96 -9.52 29.72
CA GLY A 343 -17.65 -10.50 28.88
C GLY A 343 -16.79 -11.65 28.40
N ALA A 344 -17.44 -12.72 27.94
CA ALA A 344 -16.78 -13.88 27.36
C ALA A 344 -16.69 -13.75 25.83
N CYS A 345 -15.65 -14.34 25.24
CA CYS A 345 -15.57 -14.48 23.80
C CYS A 345 -16.72 -15.39 23.32
N GLY A 346 -17.79 -14.82 22.80
CA GLY A 346 -18.99 -15.56 22.43
C GLY A 346 -19.93 -14.79 21.48
N PRO A 347 -20.75 -15.52 20.70
CA PRO A 347 -21.62 -14.93 19.68
C PRO A 347 -22.76 -14.09 20.27
N LEU A 348 -23.19 -14.40 21.49
CA LEU A 348 -24.31 -13.72 22.16
C LEU A 348 -23.94 -12.31 22.61
N GLU A 349 -22.68 -12.10 23.00
CA GLU A 349 -22.16 -10.79 23.40
C GLU A 349 -21.55 -10.02 22.23
N GLY A 350 -21.43 -10.67 21.06
CA GLY A 350 -20.83 -10.11 19.85
C GLY A 350 -19.31 -9.92 19.94
N ARG A 351 -18.64 -10.53 20.93
CA ARG A 351 -17.22 -10.27 21.21
C ARG A 351 -16.34 -11.42 20.79
N GLN A 352 -15.27 -11.06 20.09
CA GLN A 352 -14.24 -11.98 19.71
C GLN A 352 -12.91 -11.56 20.33
N CYS A 353 -12.25 -12.47 21.06
CA CYS A 353 -10.91 -12.18 21.54
C CYS A 353 -9.92 -12.17 20.38
N GLN A 354 -8.80 -11.47 20.53
CA GLN A 354 -7.79 -11.32 19.48
C GLN A 354 -7.30 -12.66 18.92
N ALA A 355 -7.11 -13.68 19.76
CA ALA A 355 -6.70 -15.01 19.31
C ALA A 355 -7.73 -15.69 18.39
N CYS A 356 -9.03 -15.55 18.69
CA CYS A 356 -10.10 -16.08 17.85
C CYS A 356 -10.26 -15.29 16.56
N LEU A 357 -10.15 -13.95 16.68
CA LEU A 357 -10.19 -12.99 15.59
C LEU A 357 -9.11 -13.35 14.57
N ARG A 358 -7.84 -13.42 14.98
CA ARG A 358 -6.69 -13.78 14.13
C ARG A 358 -6.85 -15.11 13.40
N GLY A 359 -7.40 -16.12 14.06
CA GLY A 359 -7.61 -17.44 13.45
C GLY A 359 -8.77 -17.47 12.44
N GLN A 360 -9.79 -16.63 12.62
CA GLN A 360 -11.02 -16.72 11.84
C GLN A 360 -10.83 -16.40 10.35
N TRP A 361 -9.93 -15.48 10.03
CA TRP A 361 -9.82 -14.92 8.68
C TRP A 361 -9.39 -15.93 7.62
N VAL A 362 -8.71 -16.99 8.09
CA VAL A 362 -8.27 -18.17 7.36
C VAL A 362 -9.44 -19.03 6.86
N PHE A 363 -10.64 -18.83 7.39
CA PHE A 363 -11.82 -19.60 6.99
C PHE A 363 -12.74 -18.79 6.10
N ALA A 364 -13.20 -19.44 5.02
CA ALA A 364 -14.32 -18.93 4.25
C ALA A 364 -15.60 -19.01 5.07
N SER A 365 -16.61 -18.23 4.66
CA SER A 365 -17.97 -18.40 5.16
C SER A 365 -18.46 -19.85 4.99
N ASP A 366 -19.25 -20.31 5.95
CA ASP A 366 -19.87 -21.62 6.01
C ASP A 366 -21.29 -21.65 5.42
N ASP A 367 -21.75 -20.59 4.74
CA ASP A 367 -23.03 -20.66 4.02
C ASP A 367 -22.95 -21.68 2.87
N PRO A 368 -23.84 -22.72 2.85
CA PRO A 368 -23.83 -23.81 1.85
C PRO A 368 -23.92 -23.34 0.40
N GLU A 369 -24.38 -22.12 0.16
CA GLU A 369 -24.46 -21.53 -1.16
C GLU A 369 -23.24 -20.64 -1.44
N PRO A 370 -22.34 -21.02 -2.37
CA PRO A 370 -21.08 -20.30 -2.61
C PRO A 370 -21.22 -18.80 -2.89
N PRO A 371 -22.26 -18.33 -3.62
CA PRO A 371 -22.48 -16.89 -3.79
C PRO A 371 -22.80 -16.15 -2.47
N VAL A 372 -23.54 -16.77 -1.56
CA VAL A 372 -23.82 -16.16 -0.25
C VAL A 372 -22.54 -16.13 0.58
N ALA A 373 -21.79 -17.23 0.61
CA ALA A 373 -20.51 -17.30 1.31
C ALA A 373 -19.51 -16.25 0.79
N PHE A 374 -19.45 -16.08 -0.54
CA PHE A 374 -18.67 -15.03 -1.19
C PHE A 374 -19.07 -13.63 -0.71
N ALA A 375 -20.36 -13.29 -0.74
CA ALA A 375 -20.83 -11.97 -0.30
C ALA A 375 -20.54 -11.71 1.19
N GLU A 376 -20.63 -12.73 2.05
CA GLU A 376 -20.24 -12.61 3.46
C GLU A 376 -18.75 -12.33 3.62
N ASP A 377 -17.91 -13.07 2.90
CA ASP A 377 -16.46 -12.85 2.94
C ASP A 377 -16.07 -11.47 2.39
N VAL A 378 -16.78 -10.94 1.38
CA VAL A 378 -16.58 -9.55 0.91
C VAL A 378 -16.97 -8.56 2.00
N LEU A 379 -18.16 -8.69 2.59
CA LEU A 379 -18.63 -7.78 3.64
C LEU A 379 -17.74 -7.81 4.89
N ARG A 380 -17.02 -8.90 5.10
CA ARG A 380 -16.07 -9.06 6.20
C ARG A 380 -14.69 -8.54 5.85
N ILE A 381 -14.13 -8.94 4.72
CA ILE A 381 -12.71 -8.74 4.39
C ILE A 381 -12.48 -7.47 3.57
N VAL A 382 -13.32 -7.21 2.58
CA VAL A 382 -13.15 -6.11 1.62
C VAL A 382 -14.50 -5.41 1.42
N PRO A 383 -15.05 -4.72 2.45
CA PRO A 383 -16.40 -4.18 2.45
C PRO A 383 -16.52 -2.90 1.62
N VAL A 384 -16.12 -2.98 0.35
CA VAL A 384 -16.15 -1.87 -0.60
C VAL A 384 -16.73 -2.35 -1.93
N LYS A 385 -17.41 -1.46 -2.63
CA LYS A 385 -17.78 -1.65 -4.03
C LYS A 385 -16.56 -1.42 -4.91
N ASP A 386 -16.45 -2.21 -5.97
CA ASP A 386 -15.31 -2.20 -6.88
C ASP A 386 -15.52 -1.29 -8.11
N ASP A 387 -16.60 -0.51 -8.16
CA ASP A 387 -16.85 0.39 -9.28
C ASP A 387 -16.37 1.82 -9.01
N ARG A 388 -16.24 2.25 -7.74
CA ARG A 388 -16.11 3.68 -7.37
C ARG A 388 -15.50 3.96 -5.98
N VAL A 389 -14.42 3.29 -5.59
CA VAL A 389 -13.77 3.58 -4.30
C VAL A 389 -12.71 4.66 -4.46
N LEU A 390 -12.65 5.66 -3.57
CA LEU A 390 -11.46 6.52 -3.47
C LEU A 390 -10.38 5.79 -2.65
N PRO A 391 -9.08 5.97 -2.92
CA PRO A 391 -7.99 5.41 -2.13
C PRO A 391 -8.14 5.61 -0.60
N GLU A 392 -8.48 6.82 -0.17
CA GLU A 392 -8.69 7.11 1.26
C GLU A 392 -9.91 6.36 1.82
N GLU A 393 -11.02 6.29 1.06
CA GLU A 393 -12.19 5.50 1.45
C GLU A 393 -11.88 4.00 1.48
N LEU A 394 -11.05 3.51 0.55
CA LEU A 394 -10.58 2.12 0.52
C LEU A 394 -9.80 1.82 1.79
N VAL A 395 -8.77 2.62 2.08
CA VAL A 395 -7.92 2.46 3.28
C VAL A 395 -8.78 2.47 4.53
N THR A 396 -9.64 3.48 4.69
CA THR A 396 -10.54 3.60 5.84
C THR A 396 -11.44 2.37 5.97
N SER A 397 -12.13 1.98 4.89
CA SER A 397 -13.05 0.84 4.91
C SER A 397 -12.35 -0.50 5.20
N LEU A 398 -11.09 -0.66 4.77
CA LEU A 398 -10.31 -1.85 5.05
C LEU A 398 -9.79 -1.85 6.49
N LEU A 399 -9.25 -0.75 6.99
CA LEU A 399 -8.78 -0.64 8.37
C LEU A 399 -9.93 -0.75 9.38
N ASP A 400 -11.11 -0.20 9.07
CA ASP A 400 -12.33 -0.30 9.90
C ASP A 400 -12.78 -1.74 10.16
N THR A 401 -12.36 -2.69 9.30
CA THR A 401 -12.64 -4.12 9.52
C THR A 401 -11.85 -4.71 10.69
N GLY A 402 -10.74 -4.08 11.09
CA GLY A 402 -9.76 -4.62 12.02
C GLY A 402 -8.94 -5.79 11.48
N LEU A 403 -9.10 -6.13 10.19
CA LEU A 403 -8.41 -7.22 9.51
C LEU A 403 -7.13 -6.78 8.85
N TRP A 404 -7.23 -5.63 8.20
CA TRP A 404 -6.14 -5.03 7.48
C TRP A 404 -5.31 -4.23 8.44
N VAL A 405 -4.01 -4.31 8.27
CA VAL A 405 -3.06 -3.60 9.11
C VAL A 405 -2.25 -2.69 8.20
N GLN A 406 -2.22 -1.39 8.51
CA GLN A 406 -1.23 -0.52 7.89
C GLN A 406 0.14 -0.89 8.43
N LEU A 407 1.11 -1.10 7.54
CA LEU A 407 2.48 -1.40 7.93
C LEU A 407 3.06 -0.23 8.74
N ASP A 408 3.42 -0.52 9.98
CA ASP A 408 4.29 0.31 10.80
C ASP A 408 5.60 -0.42 11.03
N ILE A 409 6.67 0.09 10.41
CA ILE A 409 8.01 -0.50 10.49
C ILE A 409 8.50 -0.52 11.94
N LYS A 410 8.13 0.47 12.76
CA LYS A 410 8.56 0.58 14.16
C LYS A 410 7.86 -0.44 15.06
N ALA A 411 6.60 -0.77 14.76
CA ALA A 411 5.83 -1.79 15.49
C ALA A 411 6.33 -3.22 15.21
N GLY A 412 7.11 -3.42 14.15
CA GLY A 412 7.62 -4.73 13.75
C GLY A 412 6.55 -5.59 13.07
N ILE A 413 6.88 -6.87 12.84
CA ILE A 413 6.03 -7.76 12.03
C ILE A 413 4.70 -8.02 12.76
N PRO A 414 3.54 -7.70 12.13
CA PRO A 414 2.23 -7.97 12.71
C PRO A 414 2.07 -9.44 13.05
N HIS A 415 1.35 -9.75 14.13
CA HIS A 415 1.22 -11.12 14.63
C HIS A 415 0.78 -12.12 13.55
N HIS A 416 -0.21 -11.76 12.72
CA HIS A 416 -0.72 -12.65 11.67
C HIS A 416 0.30 -12.94 10.55
N ARG A 417 1.34 -12.10 10.40
CA ARG A 417 2.46 -12.24 9.45
C ARG A 417 3.67 -12.92 10.04
N ARG A 418 3.75 -13.07 11.36
CA ARG A 418 4.79 -13.89 11.97
C ARG A 418 4.54 -15.29 11.47
N GLU A 419 5.42 -15.80 10.61
CA GLU A 419 5.41 -17.21 10.30
C GLU A 419 5.36 -17.93 11.64
N VAL A 420 4.36 -18.80 11.83
CA VAL A 420 4.45 -19.77 12.90
C VAL A 420 5.71 -20.53 12.53
N LEU A 421 6.82 -20.18 13.17
CA LEU A 421 8.06 -20.93 13.10
C LEU A 421 7.66 -22.30 13.63
N ARG A 422 7.16 -23.16 12.73
CA ARG A 422 6.95 -24.55 13.03
C ARG A 422 8.34 -24.98 13.42
N PRO A 423 8.56 -25.44 14.68
CA PRO A 423 9.87 -25.91 15.08
C PRO A 423 10.27 -26.90 13.99
N ALA A 424 11.35 -26.57 13.27
CA ALA A 424 11.76 -27.32 12.08
C ALA A 424 11.66 -28.78 12.46
N ARG A 425 10.77 -29.54 11.79
CA ARG A 425 10.56 -30.94 12.14
C ARG A 425 11.95 -31.56 12.10
N ARG A 426 12.44 -32.09 13.24
CA ARG A 426 13.79 -32.68 13.31
C ARG A 426 13.95 -33.65 12.13
N GLY A 427 14.70 -33.23 11.11
CA GLY A 427 14.90 -34.00 9.88
C GLY A 427 14.52 -33.31 8.56
N GLU A 428 13.73 -32.25 8.54
CA GLU A 428 13.46 -31.48 7.31
C GLU A 428 14.64 -30.54 7.03
N ARG A 429 15.53 -30.97 6.12
CA ARG A 429 16.51 -30.06 5.51
C ARG A 429 15.73 -29.02 4.72
N VAL A 430 15.58 -27.82 5.29
CA VAL A 430 15.08 -26.66 4.55
C VAL A 430 16.12 -26.34 3.48
N HIS A 431 15.85 -26.73 2.25
CA HIS A 431 16.52 -26.12 1.11
C HIS A 431 16.01 -24.68 1.05
N ALA A 432 16.81 -23.76 1.59
CA ALA A 432 16.61 -22.34 1.36
C ALA A 432 16.84 -22.09 -0.13
N THR A 433 15.77 -22.12 -0.90
CA THR A 433 15.78 -21.54 -2.24
C THR A 433 15.86 -20.03 -2.04
N ILE A 434 17.05 -19.48 -2.24
CA ILE A 434 17.30 -18.03 -2.27
C ILE A 434 16.73 -17.46 -3.56
#